data_AF-U9W6D6-F1
#
_entry.id   AF-U9W6D6-F1
#
_cell.length_a   1.000
_cell.length_b   1.000
_cell.length_c   1.000
_cell.angle_alpha   90.00
_cell.angle_beta   90.00
_cell.angle_gamma   90.00
#
_symmetry.space_group_name_H-M   'P 1'
#
loop_
_entity.id
_entity.type
_entity.pdbx_description
1 polymer ?
#
loop_
_entity_poly.entity_id
_entity_poly.type
_entity_poly.pdbx_seq_one_letter_code
_entity_poly.pdbx_strand_id
1 'polypeptide(L)'
;MDNQDVKLAGKVAKFINRFPDDWQKYQDWLRAIMSSRSVLLERYPAWQATMIFRWRLFYFMVYVASGIFWSRLRRYAHKQGAWRTVDGETVGEQPVIRGQYRYILQRVATLLAMVELTLCGIAALTGVMLAFYYQPTALGAYTSLKMIVNNVANGALILSLHNVAGDGLIVFALIQIVVMFLGREFLLSWFTAWISGIGLALTAMALSWTAVVLAWEQTGFWRLKIELNILGSLPWVGPTLRDILSGGSGISSFTLQHMYMLHSYVLAIAAILISITHLTALIFQEQQWQSAERSNCAANPK
;
A
#
# COMPACT_ATOMS: atom_id res chain seq x y z
N MET A 1 16.25 47.54 -26.98
CA MET A 1 16.40 46.61 -25.85
C MET A 1 17.83 46.67 -25.39
N ASP A 2 18.06 46.89 -24.09
CA ASP A 2 19.39 47.11 -23.53
C ASP A 2 20.21 45.80 -23.55
N ASN A 3 21.53 45.90 -23.65
CA ASN A 3 22.45 44.78 -23.74
C ASN A 3 22.46 43.93 -22.45
N GLN A 4 22.03 44.52 -21.32
CA GLN A 4 21.78 43.78 -20.07
C GLN A 4 20.54 42.89 -20.13
N ASP A 5 19.45 43.34 -20.77
CA ASP A 5 18.22 42.56 -20.91
C ASP A 5 18.43 41.30 -21.76
N VAL A 6 19.24 41.41 -22.82
CA VAL A 6 19.61 40.27 -23.67
C VAL A 6 20.49 39.27 -22.90
N LYS A 7 21.41 39.73 -22.04
CA LYS A 7 22.21 38.87 -21.16
C LYS A 7 21.36 38.19 -20.08
N LEU A 8 20.39 38.90 -19.52
CA LEU A 8 19.46 38.36 -18.53
C LEU A 8 18.56 37.30 -19.16
N ALA A 9 17.99 37.60 -20.33
CA ALA A 9 17.19 36.67 -21.14
C ALA A 9 18.01 35.43 -21.52
N GLY A 10 19.29 35.59 -21.88
CA GLY A 10 20.20 34.48 -22.16
C GLY A 10 20.48 33.60 -20.93
N LYS A 11 20.68 34.19 -19.74
CA LYS A 11 20.84 33.43 -18.48
C LYS A 11 19.55 32.71 -18.08
N VAL A 12 18.41 33.35 -18.26
CA VAL A 12 17.08 32.77 -17.98
C VAL A 12 16.78 31.64 -18.96
N ALA A 13 17.03 31.82 -20.26
CA ALA A 13 16.89 30.76 -21.26
C ALA A 13 17.82 29.57 -20.98
N LYS A 14 19.06 29.82 -20.54
CA LYS A 14 20.01 28.76 -20.16
C LYS A 14 19.64 28.06 -18.86
N PHE A 15 18.97 28.75 -17.94
CA PHE A 15 18.40 28.18 -16.72
C PHE A 15 17.16 27.33 -17.02
N ILE A 16 16.27 27.82 -17.89
CA ILE A 16 15.07 27.11 -18.35
C ILE A 16 15.46 25.85 -19.15
N ASN A 17 16.43 25.95 -20.07
CA ASN A 17 16.98 24.79 -20.80
C ASN A 17 17.74 23.79 -19.93
N ARG A 18 17.95 24.09 -18.63
CA ARG A 18 18.54 23.13 -17.68
C ARG A 18 17.51 22.15 -17.14
N PHE A 19 16.23 22.45 -17.32
CA PHE A 19 15.13 21.57 -16.98
C PHE A 19 14.73 20.78 -18.24
N PRO A 20 14.68 19.44 -18.20
CA PRO A 20 14.33 18.63 -19.38
C PRO A 20 12.91 18.96 -19.86
N ASP A 21 12.53 18.55 -21.08
CA ASP A 21 11.17 18.69 -21.64
C ASP A 21 10.06 18.19 -20.68
N ASP A 22 10.41 17.31 -19.74
CA ASP A 22 9.57 16.87 -18.62
C ASP A 22 9.06 18.01 -17.72
N TRP A 23 9.75 19.15 -17.63
CA TRP A 23 9.38 20.28 -16.79
C TRP A 23 8.14 21.02 -17.30
N GLN A 24 8.03 21.18 -18.62
CA GLN A 24 6.82 21.70 -19.26
C GLN A 24 5.62 20.83 -18.88
N LYS A 25 5.80 19.50 -18.94
CA LYS A 25 4.80 18.50 -18.56
C LYS A 25 4.42 18.59 -17.08
N TYR A 26 5.36 18.79 -16.16
CA TYR A 26 5.05 19.00 -14.74
C TYR A 26 4.24 20.28 -14.51
N GLN A 27 4.58 21.37 -15.22
CA GLN A 27 3.84 22.63 -15.13
C GLN A 27 2.42 22.51 -15.66
N ASP A 28 2.22 21.83 -16.79
CA ASP A 28 0.90 21.58 -17.37
C ASP A 28 0.05 20.71 -16.43
N TRP A 29 0.67 19.71 -15.81
CA TRP A 29 0.00 18.82 -14.86
C TRP A 29 -0.39 19.56 -13.56
N LEU A 30 0.47 20.44 -13.06
CA LEU A 30 0.15 21.30 -11.93
C LEU A 30 -1.00 22.27 -12.26
N ARG A 31 -1.00 22.87 -13.46
CA ARG A 31 -2.09 23.72 -13.93
C ARG A 31 -3.41 22.96 -14.00
N ALA A 32 -3.41 21.71 -14.47
CA ALA A 32 -4.59 20.84 -14.51
C ALA A 32 -5.08 20.43 -13.10
N ILE A 33 -4.19 20.27 -12.13
CA ILE A 33 -4.58 20.02 -10.73
C ILE A 33 -5.24 21.29 -10.16
N MET A 34 -4.62 22.46 -10.37
CA MET A 34 -5.14 23.74 -9.89
C MET A 34 -6.51 24.07 -10.49
N SER A 35 -6.71 23.87 -11.79
CA SER A 35 -7.98 24.15 -12.47
C SER A 35 -9.12 23.21 -12.05
N SER A 36 -8.81 21.99 -11.61
CA SER A 36 -9.82 21.02 -11.20
C SER A 36 -10.49 21.32 -9.85
N ARG A 37 -9.99 22.30 -9.08
CA ARG A 37 -10.54 22.61 -7.76
C ARG A 37 -11.98 23.08 -7.80
N SER A 38 -12.33 23.96 -8.74
CA SER A 38 -13.70 24.46 -8.90
C SER A 38 -14.66 23.34 -9.30
N VAL A 39 -14.25 22.51 -10.27
CA VAL A 39 -15.01 21.35 -10.76
C VAL A 39 -15.28 20.33 -9.64
N LEU A 40 -14.30 20.11 -8.75
CA LEU A 40 -14.45 19.20 -7.62
C LEU A 40 -15.44 19.70 -6.57
N LEU A 41 -15.50 21.02 -6.34
CA LEU A 41 -16.45 21.63 -5.40
C LEU A 41 -17.89 21.61 -5.93
N GLU A 42 -18.06 21.57 -7.25
CA GLU A 42 -19.38 21.46 -7.90
C GLU A 42 -19.90 20.01 -7.90
N ARG A 43 -19.00 19.02 -7.91
CA ARG A 43 -19.33 17.59 -7.99
C ARG A 43 -19.43 16.90 -6.62
N TYR A 44 -18.70 17.37 -5.60
CA TYR A 44 -18.55 16.69 -4.32
C TYR A 44 -18.77 17.62 -3.12
N PRO A 45 -19.20 17.08 -1.95
CA PRO A 45 -19.18 17.80 -0.68
C PRO A 45 -17.82 18.43 -0.38
N ALA A 46 -17.81 19.62 0.22
CA ALA A 46 -16.61 20.45 0.39
C ALA A 46 -15.43 19.73 1.07
N TRP A 47 -15.70 18.87 2.06
CA TRP A 47 -14.67 18.09 2.74
C TRP A 47 -14.03 17.03 1.82
N GLN A 48 -14.81 16.36 0.98
CA GLN A 48 -14.33 15.39 -0.01
C GLN A 48 -13.53 16.09 -1.11
N ALA A 49 -14.06 17.18 -1.66
CA ALA A 49 -13.38 17.97 -2.69
C ALA A 49 -12.01 18.49 -2.22
N THR A 50 -11.95 18.98 -0.97
CA THR A 50 -10.71 19.48 -0.36
C THR A 50 -9.71 18.35 -0.12
N MET A 51 -10.18 17.18 0.32
CA MET A 51 -9.34 16.01 0.52
C MET A 51 -8.75 15.53 -0.83
N ILE A 52 -9.58 15.36 -1.86
CA ILE A 52 -9.16 14.94 -3.21
C ILE A 52 -8.13 15.92 -3.79
N PHE A 53 -8.36 17.23 -3.67
CA PHE A 53 -7.44 18.25 -4.15
C PHE A 53 -6.07 18.18 -3.44
N ARG A 54 -6.07 18.07 -2.11
CA ARG A 54 -4.84 17.99 -1.30
C ARG A 54 -4.03 16.73 -1.61
N TRP A 55 -4.70 15.60 -1.82
CA TRP A 55 -4.07 14.34 -2.21
C TRP A 55 -3.40 14.42 -3.59
N ARG A 56 -4.07 15.07 -4.58
CA ARG A 56 -3.47 15.28 -5.91
C ARG A 56 -2.24 16.18 -5.86
N LEU A 57 -2.26 17.23 -5.03
CA LEU A 57 -1.13 18.12 -4.84
C LEU A 57 0.04 17.41 -4.13
N PHE A 58 -0.26 16.61 -3.09
CA PHE A 58 0.75 15.82 -2.39
C PHE A 58 1.43 14.81 -3.32
N TYR A 59 0.64 14.08 -4.11
CA TYR A 59 1.18 13.17 -5.12
C TYR A 59 2.07 13.90 -6.13
N PHE A 60 1.66 15.07 -6.63
CA PHE A 60 2.49 15.88 -7.54
C PHE A 60 3.87 16.18 -6.93
N MET A 61 3.92 16.58 -5.66
CA MET A 61 5.17 16.86 -4.97
C MET A 61 6.05 15.61 -4.84
N VAL A 62 5.47 14.48 -4.43
CA VAL A 62 6.19 13.19 -4.31
C VAL A 62 6.69 12.70 -5.68
N TYR A 63 5.88 12.83 -6.72
CA TYR A 63 6.20 12.40 -8.08
C TYR A 63 7.37 13.22 -8.67
N VAL A 64 7.34 14.54 -8.50
CA VAL A 64 8.44 15.42 -8.92
C VAL A 64 9.71 15.12 -8.12
N ALA A 65 9.60 14.93 -6.80
CA ALA A 65 10.73 14.57 -5.95
C ALA A 65 11.35 13.23 -6.35
N SER A 66 10.53 12.22 -6.63
CA SER A 66 10.96 10.90 -7.11
C SER A 66 11.61 10.99 -8.50
N GLY A 67 11.04 11.75 -9.43
CA GLY A 67 11.63 11.98 -10.75
C GLY A 67 13.00 12.65 -10.67
N ILE A 68 13.14 13.67 -9.82
CA ILE A 68 14.42 14.35 -9.55
C ILE A 68 15.40 13.35 -8.93
N PHE A 69 14.99 12.57 -7.94
CA PHE A 69 15.82 11.56 -7.29
C PHE A 69 16.34 10.52 -8.29
N TRP A 70 15.46 9.92 -9.10
CA TRP A 70 15.85 8.94 -10.12
C TRP A 70 16.70 9.53 -11.25
N SER A 71 16.48 10.80 -11.62
CA SER A 71 17.35 11.49 -12.58
C SER A 71 18.76 11.70 -12.03
N ARG A 72 18.89 11.94 -10.72
CA ARG A 72 20.18 12.11 -10.04
C ARG A 72 20.86 10.77 -9.84
N LEU A 73 20.10 9.76 -9.39
CA LEU A 73 20.59 8.40 -9.17
C LEU A 73 21.08 7.76 -10.46
N ARG A 74 20.34 7.90 -11.57
CA ARG A 74 20.80 7.44 -12.89
C ARG A 74 22.10 8.10 -13.31
N ARG A 75 22.23 9.43 -13.17
CA ARG A 75 23.48 10.16 -13.46
C ARG A 75 24.63 9.71 -12.58
N TYR A 76 24.36 9.40 -11.31
CA TYR A 76 25.37 8.88 -10.39
C TYR A 76 25.82 7.46 -10.76
N ALA A 77 24.88 6.56 -11.08
CA ALA A 77 25.15 5.21 -11.52
C ALA A 77 25.91 5.17 -12.87
N HIS A 78 25.58 6.08 -13.79
CA HIS A 78 26.30 6.23 -15.07
C HIS A 78 27.75 6.67 -14.84
N LYS A 79 28.00 7.59 -13.89
CA LYS A 79 29.35 8.03 -13.52
C LYS A 79 30.19 6.92 -12.88
N GLN A 80 29.55 5.97 -12.19
CA GLN A 80 30.21 4.82 -11.56
C GLN A 80 30.45 3.65 -12.52
N GLY A 81 30.12 3.81 -13.82
CA GLY A 81 30.36 2.77 -14.83
C GLY A 81 29.46 1.53 -14.71
N ALA A 82 28.39 1.59 -13.89
CA ALA A 82 27.45 0.49 -13.69
C ALA A 82 26.61 0.17 -14.95
N TRP A 83 26.62 1.07 -15.94
CA TRP A 83 25.94 0.92 -17.22
C TRP A 83 26.97 1.14 -18.33
N ARG A 84 27.73 0.09 -18.64
CA ARG A 84 28.65 0.11 -19.79
C ARG A 84 27.89 -0.45 -21.00
N THR A 85 27.49 0.49 -21.87
CA THR A 85 27.04 0.36 -23.27
C THR A 85 25.78 -0.45 -23.55
N VAL A 86 24.65 0.27 -23.63
CA VAL A 86 23.79 0.24 -24.83
C VAL A 86 23.60 1.69 -25.25
N ASP A 87 24.66 2.29 -25.79
CA ASP A 87 24.59 3.61 -26.42
C ASP A 87 24.50 3.39 -27.93
N GLY A 88 23.47 3.96 -28.58
CA GLY A 88 23.50 4.05 -30.04
C GLY A 88 22.18 4.06 -30.78
N GLU A 89 21.06 4.44 -30.16
CA GLU A 89 19.89 4.99 -30.85
C GLU A 89 18.94 5.47 -29.76
N THR A 90 18.31 6.63 -29.94
CA THR A 90 17.09 6.95 -29.21
C THR A 90 16.05 5.91 -29.61
N VAL A 91 16.06 4.74 -28.96
CA VAL A 91 14.89 3.88 -28.90
C VAL A 91 13.89 4.71 -28.10
N GLY A 92 13.12 5.56 -28.78
CA GLY A 92 11.78 5.84 -28.32
C GLY A 92 11.20 4.46 -28.04
N GLU A 93 11.00 4.14 -26.76
CA GLU A 93 10.56 2.81 -26.32
C GLU A 93 9.46 2.34 -27.28
N GLN A 94 9.80 1.39 -28.14
CA GLN A 94 8.89 0.89 -29.17
C GLN A 94 7.57 0.53 -28.48
N PRO A 95 6.40 0.97 -28.98
CA PRO A 95 5.12 0.82 -28.28
C PRO A 95 4.83 -0.64 -27.86
N VAL A 96 5.39 -1.61 -28.59
CA VAL A 96 5.34 -3.06 -28.31
C VAL A 96 6.02 -3.43 -26.99
N ILE A 97 7.23 -2.94 -26.70
CA ILE A 97 7.99 -3.24 -25.47
C ILE A 97 7.23 -2.72 -24.24
N ARG A 98 6.68 -1.51 -24.37
CA ARG A 98 5.90 -0.85 -23.30
C ARG A 98 4.58 -1.57 -23.02
N GLY A 99 3.91 -2.09 -24.05
CA GLY A 99 2.69 -2.90 -23.91
C GLY A 99 2.95 -4.23 -23.21
N GLN A 100 4.01 -4.94 -23.61
CA GLN A 100 4.36 -6.24 -23.02
C GLN A 100 4.75 -6.14 -21.54
N TYR A 101 5.55 -5.13 -21.16
CA TYR A 101 5.93 -4.89 -19.77
C TYR A 101 4.72 -4.62 -18.86
N ARG A 102 3.79 -3.76 -19.32
CA ARG A 102 2.59 -3.43 -18.54
C ARG A 102 1.64 -4.63 -18.40
N TYR A 103 1.47 -5.41 -19.47
CA TYR A 103 0.69 -6.64 -19.43
C TYR A 103 1.24 -7.63 -18.39
N ILE A 104 2.56 -7.84 -18.37
CA ILE A 104 3.19 -8.73 -17.39
C ILE A 104 2.96 -8.23 -15.97
N LEU A 105 3.17 -6.94 -15.70
CA LEU A 105 2.96 -6.37 -14.36
C LEU A 105 1.51 -6.46 -13.89
N GLN A 106 0.54 -6.23 -14.77
CA GLN A 106 -0.88 -6.37 -14.43
C GLN A 106 -1.24 -7.82 -14.11
N ARG A 107 -0.77 -8.77 -14.92
CA ARG A 107 -0.96 -10.21 -14.66
C ARG A 107 -0.35 -10.62 -13.34
N VAL A 108 0.88 -10.18 -13.06
CA VAL A 108 1.55 -10.43 -11.79
C VAL A 108 0.74 -9.84 -10.64
N ALA A 109 0.24 -8.60 -10.75
CA ALA A 109 -0.58 -7.98 -9.71
C ALA A 109 -1.88 -8.76 -9.43
N THR A 110 -2.57 -9.25 -10.47
CA THR A 110 -3.79 -10.06 -10.30
C THR A 110 -3.48 -11.42 -9.64
N LEU A 111 -2.37 -12.06 -10.02
CA LEU A 111 -1.92 -13.32 -9.41
C LEU A 111 -1.53 -13.14 -7.94
N LEU A 112 -0.82 -12.07 -7.61
CA LEU A 112 -0.47 -11.72 -6.24
C LEU A 112 -1.73 -11.47 -5.39
N ALA A 113 -2.71 -10.74 -5.92
CA ALA A 113 -3.99 -10.52 -5.22
C ALA A 113 -4.79 -11.83 -4.99
N MET A 114 -4.70 -12.80 -5.91
CA MET A 114 -5.27 -14.13 -5.71
C MET A 114 -4.55 -14.90 -4.59
N VAL A 115 -3.22 -14.80 -4.54
CA VAL A 115 -2.41 -15.38 -3.46
C VAL A 115 -2.78 -14.75 -2.12
N GLU A 116 -2.88 -13.43 -2.04
CA GLU A 116 -3.29 -12.70 -0.82
C GLU A 116 -4.65 -13.15 -0.31
N LEU A 117 -5.66 -13.25 -1.19
CA LEU A 117 -6.99 -13.74 -0.81
C LEU A 117 -6.93 -15.18 -0.28
N THR A 118 -6.13 -16.04 -0.91
CA THR A 118 -5.94 -17.42 -0.47
C THR A 118 -5.30 -17.48 0.92
N LEU A 119 -4.26 -16.68 1.16
CA LEU A 119 -3.60 -16.58 2.45
C LEU A 119 -4.53 -16.03 3.54
N CYS A 120 -5.34 -15.02 3.24
CA CYS A 120 -6.40 -14.54 4.12
C CYS A 120 -7.37 -15.68 4.48
N GLY A 121 -7.80 -16.48 3.50
CA GLY A 121 -8.69 -17.62 3.73
C GLY A 121 -8.06 -18.70 4.62
N ILE A 122 -6.80 -19.05 4.38
CA ILE A 122 -6.05 -20.01 5.20
C ILE A 122 -5.89 -19.49 6.63
N ALA A 123 -5.47 -18.23 6.81
CA ALA A 123 -5.32 -17.61 8.12
C ALA A 123 -6.67 -17.56 8.87
N ALA A 124 -7.75 -17.17 8.20
CA ALA A 124 -9.08 -17.14 8.82
C ALA A 124 -9.56 -18.53 9.27
N LEU A 125 -9.43 -19.55 8.40
CA LEU A 125 -9.84 -20.91 8.70
C LEU A 125 -9.03 -21.49 9.87
N THR A 126 -7.71 -21.40 9.81
CA THR A 126 -6.82 -21.87 10.88
C THR A 126 -7.03 -21.07 12.17
N GLY A 127 -7.33 -19.77 12.07
CA GLY A 127 -7.64 -18.93 13.22
C GLY A 127 -8.92 -19.37 13.95
N VAL A 128 -9.97 -19.72 13.20
CA VAL A 128 -11.19 -20.30 13.77
C VAL A 128 -10.90 -21.64 14.45
N MET A 129 -10.04 -22.48 13.89
CA MET A 129 -9.63 -23.74 14.53
C MET A 129 -8.89 -23.50 15.85
N LEU A 130 -7.99 -22.51 15.90
CA LEU A 130 -7.27 -22.12 17.13
C LEU A 130 -8.22 -21.52 18.18
N ALA A 131 -9.23 -20.77 17.75
CA ALA A 131 -10.22 -20.12 18.60
C ALA A 131 -11.01 -21.08 19.50
N PHE A 132 -11.16 -22.35 19.11
CA PHE A 132 -11.81 -23.37 19.95
C PHE A 132 -11.05 -23.67 21.25
N TYR A 133 -9.74 -23.42 21.28
CA TYR A 133 -8.87 -23.80 22.40
C TYR A 133 -8.23 -22.59 23.09
N TYR A 134 -8.08 -21.47 22.37
CA TYR A 134 -7.41 -20.29 22.87
C TYR A 134 -8.23 -19.56 23.96
N GLN A 135 -7.57 -19.18 25.06
CA GLN A 135 -8.20 -18.46 26.18
C GLN A 135 -7.64 -17.04 26.28
N PRO A 136 -8.40 -15.99 25.88
CA PRO A 136 -7.91 -14.60 25.85
C PRO A 136 -7.93 -13.95 27.25
N THR A 137 -7.24 -14.56 28.22
CA THR A 137 -7.09 -14.04 29.59
C THR A 137 -5.62 -13.98 29.98
N ALA A 138 -5.25 -13.09 30.91
CA ALA A 138 -3.84 -12.89 31.27
C ALA A 138 -3.17 -14.15 31.85
N LEU A 139 -3.94 -15.03 32.47
CA LEU A 139 -3.49 -16.32 33.01
C LEU A 139 -3.58 -17.47 31.99
N GLY A 140 -4.51 -17.37 31.03
CA GLY A 140 -4.86 -18.43 30.09
C GLY A 140 -4.22 -18.32 28.70
N ALA A 141 -3.84 -17.13 28.24
CA ALA A 141 -3.41 -16.91 26.85
C ALA A 141 -2.17 -17.73 26.49
N TYR A 142 -1.11 -17.58 27.27
CA TYR A 142 0.14 -18.30 27.04
C TYR A 142 0.03 -19.81 27.29
N THR A 143 -0.72 -20.22 28.32
CA THR A 143 -0.89 -21.63 28.70
C THR A 143 -1.76 -22.37 27.69
N SER A 144 -2.83 -21.74 27.20
CA SER A 144 -3.68 -22.30 26.14
C SER A 144 -2.92 -22.45 24.82
N LEU A 145 -2.06 -21.50 24.44
CA LEU A 145 -1.21 -21.63 23.25
C LEU A 145 -0.24 -22.82 23.36
N LYS A 146 0.39 -23.01 24.52
CA LYS A 146 1.22 -24.20 24.79
C LYS A 146 0.42 -25.49 24.73
N MET A 147 -0.80 -25.50 25.24
CA MET A 147 -1.68 -26.66 25.18
C MET A 147 -2.05 -27.01 23.73
N ILE A 148 -2.35 -26.01 22.89
CA ILE A 148 -2.61 -26.21 21.45
C ILE A 148 -1.41 -26.90 20.79
N VAL A 149 -0.19 -26.40 21.03
CA VAL A 149 1.01 -26.95 20.38
C VAL A 149 1.31 -28.39 20.82
N ASN A 150 1.17 -28.70 22.11
CA ASN A 150 1.65 -29.96 22.67
C ASN A 150 0.58 -31.04 22.80
N ASN A 151 -0.70 -30.67 22.97
CA ASN A 151 -1.74 -31.59 23.40
C ASN A 151 -2.88 -31.73 22.38
N VAL A 152 -3.04 -30.80 21.45
CA VAL A 152 -4.08 -30.87 20.40
C VAL A 152 -3.50 -31.56 19.16
N ALA A 153 -4.23 -32.55 18.63
CA ALA A 153 -3.84 -33.25 17.40
C ALA A 153 -3.65 -32.25 16.25
N ASN A 154 -2.47 -32.27 15.61
CA ASN A 154 -2.06 -31.31 14.58
C ASN A 154 -2.08 -29.83 15.01
N GLY A 155 -2.20 -29.52 16.30
CA GLY A 155 -2.29 -28.14 16.78
C GLY A 155 -1.06 -27.29 16.45
N ALA A 156 0.14 -27.87 16.57
CA ALA A 156 1.37 -27.22 16.13
C ALA A 156 1.38 -26.90 14.63
N LEU A 157 0.84 -27.79 13.79
CA LEU A 157 0.75 -27.59 12.35
C LEU A 157 -0.28 -26.50 12.02
N ILE A 158 -1.44 -26.50 12.66
CA ILE A 158 -2.48 -25.47 12.46
C ILE A 158 -1.95 -24.10 12.86
N LEU A 159 -1.28 -23.99 14.01
CA LEU A 159 -0.67 -22.74 14.46
C LEU A 159 0.43 -22.28 13.49
N SER A 160 1.26 -23.21 12.99
CA SER A 160 2.30 -22.89 12.02
C SER A 160 1.71 -22.40 10.70
N LEU A 161 0.66 -23.04 10.19
CA LEU A 161 -0.05 -22.59 8.99
C LEU A 161 -0.66 -21.20 9.18
N HIS A 162 -1.25 -20.94 10.34
CA HIS A 162 -1.79 -19.63 10.68
C HIS A 162 -0.72 -18.54 10.62
N ASN A 163 0.42 -18.77 11.27
CA ASN A 163 1.54 -17.83 11.31
C ASN A 163 2.16 -17.62 9.92
N VAL A 164 2.44 -18.69 9.18
CA VAL A 164 3.00 -18.61 7.82
C VAL A 164 2.05 -17.90 6.85
N ALA A 165 0.74 -18.14 6.97
CA ALA A 165 -0.25 -17.44 6.16
C ALA A 165 -0.30 -15.94 6.49
N GLY A 166 -0.23 -15.57 7.77
CA GLY A 166 -0.18 -14.18 8.21
C GLY A 166 1.08 -13.43 7.75
N ASP A 167 2.26 -14.03 7.94
CA ASP A 167 3.53 -13.45 7.50
C ASP A 167 3.60 -13.35 5.98
N GLY A 168 3.13 -14.40 5.29
CA GLY A 168 3.00 -14.43 3.84
C GLY A 168 2.11 -13.28 3.35
N LEU A 169 0.95 -13.06 3.97
CA LEU A 169 0.04 -11.99 3.59
C LEU A 169 0.72 -10.61 3.63
N ILE A 170 1.54 -10.34 4.65
CA ILE A 170 2.29 -9.07 4.75
C ILE A 170 3.31 -8.98 3.61
N VAL A 171 4.11 -10.01 3.38
CA VAL A 171 5.15 -10.02 2.34
C VAL A 171 4.53 -9.81 0.96
N PHE A 172 3.48 -10.55 0.64
CA PHE A 172 2.81 -10.43 -0.66
C PHE A 172 2.12 -9.07 -0.82
N ALA A 173 1.45 -8.54 0.21
CA ALA A 173 0.85 -7.21 0.15
C ALA A 173 1.88 -6.08 -0.06
N LEU A 174 3.08 -6.20 0.51
CA LEU A 174 4.17 -5.25 0.25
C LEU A 174 4.71 -5.37 -1.17
N ILE A 175 4.92 -6.60 -1.67
CA ILE A 175 5.33 -6.85 -3.06
C ILE A 175 4.27 -6.30 -4.02
N GLN A 176 2.98 -6.49 -3.72
CA GLN A 176 1.86 -6.01 -4.51
C GLN A 176 1.88 -4.49 -4.67
N ILE A 177 2.11 -3.74 -3.58
CA ILE A 177 2.29 -2.29 -3.65
C ILE A 177 3.44 -1.90 -4.58
N VAL A 178 4.57 -2.63 -4.52
CA VAL A 178 5.72 -2.38 -5.40
C VAL A 178 5.38 -2.68 -6.86
N VAL A 179 4.73 -3.81 -7.15
CA VAL A 179 4.33 -4.20 -8.52
C VAL A 179 3.36 -3.17 -9.11
N MET A 180 2.34 -2.76 -8.35
CA MET A 180 1.40 -1.72 -8.75
C MET A 180 2.09 -0.37 -8.98
N PHE A 181 3.08 -0.04 -8.14
CA PHE A 181 3.86 1.19 -8.28
C PHE A 181 4.70 1.19 -9.57
N LEU A 182 5.36 0.07 -9.87
CA LEU A 182 6.16 -0.09 -11.09
C LEU A 182 5.30 -0.08 -12.36
N GLY A 183 4.04 -0.53 -12.28
CA GLY A 183 3.06 -0.44 -13.36
C GLY A 183 2.72 1.00 -13.78
N ARG A 184 2.99 1.99 -12.92
CA ARG A 184 2.67 3.42 -13.11
C ARG A 184 1.19 3.70 -13.33
N GLU A 185 0.32 2.90 -12.74
CA GLU A 185 -1.12 2.93 -13.04
C GLU A 185 -1.87 3.79 -12.01
N PHE A 186 -1.62 5.10 -12.03
CA PHE A 186 -2.23 6.09 -11.13
C PHE A 186 -3.42 6.82 -11.77
N LEU A 187 -4.14 6.13 -12.65
CA LEU A 187 -5.35 6.69 -13.27
C LEU A 187 -6.53 6.57 -12.31
N LEU A 188 -7.55 7.42 -12.50
CA LEU A 188 -8.76 7.44 -11.66
C LEU A 188 -9.43 6.05 -11.57
N SER A 189 -9.33 5.25 -12.64
CA SER A 189 -9.86 3.88 -12.69
C SER A 189 -9.17 2.91 -11.71
N TRP A 190 -7.92 3.20 -11.32
CA TRP A 190 -7.12 2.39 -10.39
C TRP A 190 -7.25 2.82 -8.93
N PHE A 191 -8.01 3.88 -8.64
CA PHE A 191 -8.12 4.42 -7.28
C PHE A 191 -8.59 3.37 -6.26
N THR A 192 -9.59 2.58 -6.63
CA THR A 192 -10.10 1.48 -5.80
C THR A 192 -9.03 0.41 -5.57
N ALA A 193 -8.26 0.03 -6.59
CA ALA A 193 -7.17 -0.93 -6.46
C ALA A 193 -6.07 -0.41 -5.52
N TRP A 194 -5.68 0.87 -5.64
CA TRP A 194 -4.68 1.48 -4.77
C TRP A 194 -5.11 1.58 -3.31
N ILE A 195 -6.33 2.05 -3.05
CA ILE A 195 -6.84 2.16 -1.68
C ILE A 195 -7.00 0.78 -1.05
N SER A 196 -7.55 -0.18 -1.78
CA SER A 196 -7.71 -1.54 -1.27
C SER A 196 -6.36 -2.22 -1.04
N GLY A 197 -5.37 -2.05 -1.92
CA GLY A 197 -4.03 -2.64 -1.74
C GLY A 197 -3.28 -2.05 -0.54
N ILE A 198 -3.28 -0.72 -0.39
CA ILE A 198 -2.68 -0.06 0.79
C ILE A 198 -3.45 -0.45 2.06
N GLY A 199 -4.79 -0.44 2.00
CA GLY A 199 -5.65 -0.84 3.11
C GLY A 199 -5.40 -2.28 3.54
N LEU A 200 -5.20 -3.20 2.59
CA LEU A 200 -4.89 -4.59 2.88
C LEU A 200 -3.54 -4.74 3.56
N ALA A 201 -2.49 -4.06 3.06
CA ALA A 201 -1.16 -4.07 3.68
C ALA A 201 -1.19 -3.55 5.12
N LEU A 202 -1.88 -2.42 5.36
CA LEU A 202 -2.04 -1.86 6.71
C LEU A 202 -2.84 -2.80 7.63
N THR A 203 -3.88 -3.44 7.11
CA THR A 203 -4.69 -4.40 7.87
C THR A 203 -3.88 -5.66 8.21
N ALA A 204 -3.08 -6.17 7.29
CA ALA A 204 -2.18 -7.30 7.52
C ALA A 204 -1.13 -6.98 8.60
N MET A 205 -0.55 -5.77 8.57
CA MET A 205 0.35 -5.31 9.63
C MET A 205 -0.36 -5.20 11.00
N ALA A 206 -1.60 -4.70 11.03
CA ALA A 206 -2.40 -4.63 12.26
C ALA A 206 -2.76 -6.02 12.81
N LEU A 207 -3.06 -6.99 11.93
CA LEU A 207 -3.28 -8.39 12.30
C LEU A 207 -2.02 -9.00 12.92
N SER A 208 -0.86 -8.83 12.31
CA SER A 208 0.42 -9.31 12.87
C SER A 208 0.74 -8.66 14.21
N TRP A 209 0.53 -7.35 14.33
CA TRP A 209 0.73 -6.63 15.59
C TRP A 209 -0.15 -7.19 16.72
N THR A 210 -1.45 -7.36 16.46
CA THR A 210 -2.38 -7.94 17.44
C THR A 210 -2.06 -9.41 17.75
N ALA A 211 -1.59 -10.21 16.78
CA ALA A 211 -1.18 -11.60 17.01
C ALA A 211 0.00 -11.71 17.99
N VAL A 212 1.00 -10.82 17.88
CA VAL A 212 2.13 -10.76 18.82
C VAL A 212 1.63 -10.49 20.24
N VAL A 213 0.61 -9.65 20.40
CA VAL A 213 -0.01 -9.40 21.71
C VAL A 213 -0.72 -10.65 22.22
N LEU A 214 -1.43 -11.39 21.36
CA LEU A 214 -2.16 -12.60 21.74
C LEU A 214 -1.25 -13.78 22.14
N ALA A 215 -0.02 -13.83 21.66
CA ALA A 215 0.97 -14.80 22.14
C ALA A 215 1.28 -14.62 23.64
N TRP A 216 1.09 -13.40 24.16
CA TRP A 216 1.21 -13.03 25.57
C TRP A 216 2.54 -13.43 26.22
N GLU A 217 3.62 -13.29 25.45
CA GLU A 217 4.98 -13.46 25.95
C GLU A 217 5.43 -12.23 26.76
N GLN A 218 6.43 -12.42 27.64
CA GLN A 218 6.96 -11.35 28.49
C GLN A 218 7.44 -10.13 27.67
N THR A 219 8.12 -10.38 26.55
CA THR A 219 8.58 -9.35 25.61
C THR A 219 7.41 -8.62 24.96
N GLY A 220 6.36 -9.35 24.56
CA GLY A 220 5.11 -8.82 24.01
C GLY A 220 4.39 -7.90 24.99
N PHE A 221 4.31 -8.28 26.27
CA PHE A 221 3.70 -7.45 27.31
C PHE A 221 4.41 -6.10 27.49
N TRP A 222 5.74 -6.10 27.59
CA TRP A 222 6.49 -4.85 27.77
C TRP A 222 6.44 -3.97 26.52
N ARG A 223 6.49 -4.57 25.34
CA ARG A 223 6.29 -3.87 24.08
C ARG A 223 4.93 -3.18 24.03
N LEU A 224 3.85 -3.91 24.34
CA LEU A 224 2.49 -3.37 24.37
C LEU A 224 2.37 -2.19 25.34
N LYS A 225 3.03 -2.27 26.51
CA LYS A 225 3.05 -1.17 27.47
C LYS A 225 3.67 0.10 26.90
N ILE A 226 4.76 -0.02 26.15
CA ILE A 226 5.40 1.12 25.49
C ILE A 226 4.49 1.68 24.40
N GLU A 227 3.93 0.82 23.56
CA GLU A 227 3.06 1.21 22.44
C GLU A 227 1.77 1.89 22.92
N LEU A 228 1.13 1.39 23.98
CA LEU A 228 -0.05 2.03 24.59
C LEU A 228 0.28 3.38 25.23
N ASN A 229 1.48 3.56 25.77
CA ASN A 229 1.91 4.87 26.26
C ASN A 229 2.15 5.86 25.13
N ILE A 230 2.71 5.42 24.00
CA ILE A 230 2.86 6.24 22.78
C ILE A 230 1.48 6.63 22.25
N LEU A 231 0.53 5.68 22.15
CA LEU A 231 -0.85 5.96 21.78
C LEU A 231 -1.50 6.97 22.72
N GLY A 232 -1.30 6.81 24.03
CA GLY A 232 -1.80 7.74 25.06
C GLY A 232 -1.24 9.16 24.94
N SER A 233 -0.06 9.34 24.32
CA SER A 233 0.56 10.65 24.12
C SER A 233 -0.06 11.46 22.98
N LEU A 234 -0.90 10.85 22.14
CA LEU A 234 -1.59 11.57 21.08
C LEU A 234 -2.57 12.59 21.68
N PRO A 235 -2.51 13.86 21.24
CA PRO A 235 -3.40 14.86 21.78
C PRO A 235 -4.85 14.53 21.36
N TRP A 236 -5.82 15.01 22.15
CA TRP A 236 -7.27 14.89 21.92
C TRP A 236 -7.86 13.47 22.07
N VAL A 237 -7.26 12.46 21.43
CA VAL A 237 -7.83 11.10 21.33
C VAL A 237 -6.99 10.01 22.00
N GLY A 238 -5.74 10.29 22.33
CA GLY A 238 -4.79 9.29 22.83
C GLY A 238 -5.23 8.59 24.11
N PRO A 239 -5.58 9.32 25.19
CA PRO A 239 -6.03 8.71 26.44
C PRO A 239 -7.24 7.79 26.27
N THR A 240 -8.25 8.26 25.52
CA THR A 240 -9.46 7.48 25.24
C THR A 240 -9.16 6.21 24.44
N LEU A 241 -8.32 6.29 23.41
CA LEU A 241 -7.91 5.12 22.62
C LEU A 241 -7.13 4.11 23.46
N ARG A 242 -6.20 4.60 24.29
CA ARG A 242 -5.46 3.75 25.21
C ARG A 242 -6.40 3.01 26.15
N ASP A 243 -7.36 3.71 26.76
CA ASP A 243 -8.28 3.12 27.74
C ASP A 243 -9.22 2.11 27.09
N ILE A 244 -9.68 2.37 25.87
CA ILE A 244 -10.47 1.39 25.08
C ILE A 244 -9.62 0.15 24.82
N LEU A 245 -8.36 0.30 24.41
CA LEU A 245 -7.50 -0.85 24.08
C LEU A 245 -7.07 -1.61 25.34
N SER A 246 -6.76 -0.93 26.44
CA SER A 246 -6.36 -1.57 27.71
C SER A 246 -7.53 -2.13 28.52
N GLY A 247 -8.74 -1.60 28.34
CA GLY A 247 -9.86 -1.84 29.24
C GLY A 247 -9.76 -1.02 30.54
N GLY A 248 -9.10 0.14 30.51
CA GLY A 248 -9.00 1.08 31.64
C GLY A 248 -7.63 1.12 32.31
N SER A 249 -7.59 0.96 33.64
CA SER A 249 -6.48 1.33 34.55
C SER A 249 -5.15 0.62 34.34
N GLY A 250 -5.04 -0.34 33.42
CA GLY A 250 -3.79 -1.01 33.09
C GLY A 250 -3.97 -2.18 32.12
N ILE A 251 -2.86 -2.82 31.77
CA ILE A 251 -2.85 -4.02 30.94
C ILE A 251 -3.37 -5.20 31.78
N SER A 252 -4.47 -5.82 31.33
CA SER A 252 -5.18 -6.87 32.06
C SER A 252 -5.79 -7.91 31.11
N SER A 253 -6.55 -8.88 31.65
CA SER A 253 -7.34 -9.80 30.83
C SER A 253 -8.32 -9.09 29.89
N PHE A 254 -8.84 -7.91 30.26
CA PHE A 254 -9.70 -7.12 29.38
C PHE A 254 -8.94 -6.64 28.13
N THR A 255 -7.66 -6.25 28.28
CA THR A 255 -6.80 -5.89 27.15
C THR A 255 -6.70 -7.05 26.16
N LEU A 256 -6.42 -8.27 26.65
CA LEU A 256 -6.35 -9.46 25.80
C LEU A 256 -7.68 -9.76 25.11
N GLN A 257 -8.79 -9.63 25.82
CA GLN A 257 -10.11 -9.84 25.25
C GLN A 257 -10.42 -8.83 24.14
N HIS A 258 -10.05 -7.56 24.31
CA HIS A 258 -10.18 -6.54 23.27
C HIS A 258 -9.27 -6.80 22.08
N MET A 259 -8.01 -7.18 22.31
CA MET A 259 -7.07 -7.53 21.24
C MET A 259 -7.52 -8.76 20.47
N TYR A 260 -8.06 -9.76 21.16
CA TYR A 260 -8.63 -10.96 20.54
C TYR A 260 -9.87 -10.60 19.71
N MET A 261 -10.73 -9.73 20.26
CA MET A 261 -11.91 -9.27 19.54
C MET A 261 -11.53 -8.51 18.26
N LEU A 262 -10.56 -7.59 18.38
CA LEU A 262 -10.05 -6.80 17.26
C LEU A 262 -9.37 -7.69 16.21
N HIS A 263 -8.49 -8.61 16.62
CA HIS A 263 -7.79 -9.51 15.71
C HIS A 263 -8.76 -10.42 14.95
N SER A 264 -9.60 -11.16 15.68
CA SER A 264 -10.37 -12.27 15.14
C SER A 264 -11.66 -11.84 14.46
N TYR A 265 -12.33 -10.78 14.93
CA TYR A 265 -13.63 -10.37 14.38
C TYR A 265 -13.54 -9.10 13.55
N VAL A 266 -12.77 -8.10 13.98
CA VAL A 266 -12.74 -6.81 13.24
C VAL A 266 -11.74 -6.87 12.10
N LEU A 267 -10.48 -7.13 12.41
CA LEU A 267 -9.38 -7.07 11.44
C LEU A 267 -9.39 -8.25 10.48
N ALA A 268 -9.68 -9.48 10.95
CA ALA A 268 -9.73 -10.64 10.06
C ALA A 268 -10.87 -10.53 9.03
N ILE A 269 -12.06 -10.11 9.45
CA ILE A 269 -13.19 -9.88 8.52
C ILE A 269 -12.86 -8.74 7.57
N ALA A 270 -12.29 -7.64 8.07
CA ALA A 270 -11.87 -6.53 7.22
C ALA A 270 -10.84 -6.96 6.17
N ALA A 271 -9.83 -7.76 6.54
CA ALA A 271 -8.82 -8.27 5.62
C ALA A 271 -9.44 -9.11 4.48
N ILE A 272 -10.40 -10.00 4.79
CA ILE A 272 -11.11 -10.77 3.78
C ILE A 272 -11.88 -9.84 2.83
N LEU A 273 -12.70 -8.93 3.36
CA LEU A 273 -13.50 -8.01 2.54
C LEU A 273 -12.65 -7.10 1.66
N ILE A 274 -11.55 -6.57 2.20
CA ILE A 274 -10.61 -5.74 1.45
C ILE A 274 -9.89 -6.56 0.38
N SER A 275 -9.46 -7.79 0.68
CA SER A 275 -8.79 -8.66 -0.31
C SER A 275 -9.70 -9.03 -1.49
N ILE A 276 -10.98 -9.32 -1.25
CA ILE A 276 -11.98 -9.55 -2.31
C ILE A 276 -12.16 -8.29 -3.16
N THR A 277 -12.28 -7.13 -2.50
CA THR A 277 -12.41 -5.84 -3.17
C THR A 277 -11.17 -5.53 -4.02
N HIS A 278 -9.98 -5.81 -3.50
CA HIS A 278 -8.71 -5.60 -4.18
C HIS A 278 -8.60 -6.46 -5.44
N LEU A 279 -8.86 -7.76 -5.32
CA LEU A 279 -8.83 -8.69 -6.45
C LEU A 279 -9.84 -8.28 -7.53
N THR A 280 -11.06 -7.93 -7.13
CA THR A 280 -12.12 -7.53 -8.07
C THR A 280 -11.76 -6.22 -8.78
N ALA A 281 -11.17 -5.26 -8.07
CA ALA A 281 -10.72 -4.01 -8.66
C ALA A 281 -9.64 -4.25 -9.73
N LEU A 282 -8.69 -5.16 -9.48
CA LEU A 282 -7.64 -5.51 -10.44
C LEU A 282 -8.19 -6.25 -11.66
N ILE A 283 -9.07 -7.23 -11.46
CA ILE A 283 -9.71 -7.98 -12.57
C ILE A 283 -10.51 -7.04 -13.46
N PHE A 284 -11.33 -6.17 -12.87
CA PHE A 284 -12.14 -5.21 -13.62
C PHE A 284 -11.27 -4.29 -14.47
N GLN A 285 -10.15 -3.86 -13.90
CA GLN A 285 -9.22 -2.98 -14.57
C GLN A 285 -8.45 -3.69 -15.70
N GLU A 286 -8.13 -4.97 -15.54
CA GLU A 286 -7.56 -5.81 -16.60
C GLU A 286 -8.55 -5.97 -17.77
N GLN A 287 -9.83 -6.18 -17.48
CA GLN A 287 -10.90 -6.30 -18.49
C GLN A 287 -11.09 -4.99 -19.28
N GLN A 288 -11.03 -3.84 -18.62
CA GLN A 288 -11.09 -2.54 -19.28
C GLN A 288 -9.94 -2.35 -20.26
N TRP A 289 -8.73 -2.74 -19.87
CA TRP A 289 -7.55 -2.65 -20.71
C TRP A 289 -7.69 -3.52 -21.97
N GLN A 290 -8.05 -4.80 -21.80
CA GLN A 290 -8.25 -5.72 -22.93
C GLN A 290 -9.34 -5.23 -23.89
N SER A 291 -10.38 -4.60 -23.36
CA SER A 291 -11.48 -4.07 -24.18
C SER A 291 -11.05 -2.86 -25.01
N ALA A 292 -10.26 -1.95 -24.42
CA ALA A 292 -9.69 -0.81 -25.12
C ALA A 292 -8.70 -1.23 -26.24
N GLU A 293 -7.92 -2.28 -25.99
CA GLU A 293 -6.97 -2.81 -26.98
C GLU A 293 -7.69 -3.49 -28.15
N ARG A 294 -8.74 -4.28 -27.86
CA ARG A 294 -9.61 -4.86 -28.89
C ARG A 294 -10.29 -3.79 -29.75
N SER A 295 -10.81 -2.72 -29.16
CA SER A 295 -11.44 -1.63 -29.92
C SER A 295 -10.44 -0.89 -30.82
N ASN A 296 -9.21 -0.69 -30.35
CA ASN A 296 -8.17 -0.04 -31.15
C ASN A 296 -7.74 -0.89 -32.36
N CYS A 297 -7.62 -2.21 -32.20
CA CYS A 297 -7.36 -3.12 -33.32
C CYS A 297 -8.52 -3.17 -34.32
N ALA A 298 -9.77 -3.13 -33.85
CA ALA A 298 -10.95 -3.12 -34.71
C ALA A 298 -11.10 -1.79 -35.50
N ALA A 299 -10.71 -0.67 -34.90
CA ALA A 299 -10.77 0.65 -35.53
C ALA A 299 -9.64 0.90 -36.54
N ASN A 300 -8.54 0.14 -36.47
CA ASN A 300 -7.41 0.27 -37.38
C ASN A 300 -6.93 -1.12 -37.85
N PRO A 301 -7.72 -1.81 -38.70
CA PRO A 301 -7.30 -3.07 -39.29
C PRO A 301 -6.09 -2.82 -40.19
N LYS A 302 -5.00 -3.56 -39.94
CA LYS A 302 -3.79 -3.53 -40.78
C LYS A 302 -4.09 -3.96 -42.21
#